data_AF-A0A554X1F8-F1
#
_entry.id   AF-A0A554X1F8-F1
#
_cell.length_a   1.000
_cell.length_b   1.000
_cell.length_c   1.000
_cell.angle_alpha   90.00
_cell.angle_beta   90.00
_cell.angle_gamma   90.00
#
_symmetry.space_group_name_H-M   'P 1'
#
loop_
_entity.id
_entity.type
_entity.pdbx_description
1 polymer ?
#
loop_
_entity_poly.entity_id
_entity_poly.type
_entity_poly.pdbx_seq_one_letter_code
_entity_poly.pdbx_strand_id
1 'polypeptide(L)'
;MASTEVETVSTGADKAKLAAVAVLVLLGFVGFYLLAAHGAWVQWAVLLVAVAAALGVGATATPGQRLIGFGRDAVKEAKKVVWPTRKEAMQVTGYVFAFVVVMALFLWLTDKLLEWVLYGLILGWR
;
A
#
# COMPACT_ATOMS: atom_id res chain seq x y z
N MET A 1 19.55 -13.92 -19.94
CA MET A 1 19.58 -14.47 -18.56
C MET A 1 18.27 -15.22 -18.36
N ALA A 2 18.34 -16.52 -18.11
CA ALA A 2 17.14 -17.35 -17.93
C ALA A 2 16.39 -16.90 -16.68
N SER A 3 15.07 -16.74 -16.79
CA SER A 3 14.19 -16.60 -15.64
C SER A 3 14.30 -17.87 -14.80
N THR A 4 14.99 -17.80 -13.67
CA THR A 4 14.97 -18.85 -12.65
C THR A 4 13.53 -18.99 -12.18
N GLU A 5 12.82 -19.98 -12.72
CA GLU A 5 11.53 -20.38 -12.20
C GLU A 5 11.76 -20.84 -10.76
N VAL A 6 11.29 -20.03 -9.82
CA VAL A 6 11.34 -20.36 -8.39
C VAL A 6 10.40 -21.54 -8.24
N GLU A 7 10.95 -22.75 -8.22
CA GLU A 7 10.23 -23.97 -7.91
C GLU A 7 9.67 -23.81 -6.49
N THR A 8 8.43 -23.33 -6.39
CA THR A 8 7.73 -23.26 -5.12
C THR A 8 7.36 -24.68 -4.77
N VAL A 9 8.26 -25.38 -4.08
CA VAL A 9 7.99 -26.67 -3.44
C VAL A 9 6.93 -26.42 -2.35
N SER A 10 5.68 -26.24 -2.78
CA SER A 10 4.51 -26.16 -1.92
C SER A 10 4.09 -27.59 -1.69
N THR A 11 4.47 -28.12 -0.52
CA THR A 11 4.04 -29.44 -0.11
C THR A 11 2.51 -29.46 -0.08
N GLY A 12 1.86 -30.58 -0.37
CA GLY A 12 0.39 -30.69 -0.25
C GLY A 12 -0.13 -30.22 1.12
N ALA A 13 0.68 -30.39 2.17
CA ALA A 13 0.44 -29.86 3.51
C ALA A 13 0.36 -28.33 3.59
N ASP A 14 1.19 -27.58 2.84
CA ASP A 14 1.12 -26.11 2.81
C ASP A 14 -0.15 -25.62 2.12
N LYS A 15 -0.54 -26.28 1.02
CA LYS A 15 -1.81 -25.99 0.34
C LYS A 15 -3.00 -26.29 1.26
N ALA A 16 -2.96 -27.38 2.02
CA ALA A 16 -3.98 -27.72 3.01
C ALA A 16 -4.05 -26.68 4.14
N LYS A 17 -2.91 -26.21 4.66
CA LYS A 17 -2.88 -25.13 5.67
C LYS A 17 -3.48 -23.83 5.12
N LEU A 18 -3.17 -23.45 3.88
CA LEU A 18 -3.75 -22.27 3.25
C LEU A 18 -5.26 -22.41 3.00
N ALA A 19 -5.71 -23.59 2.57
CA ALA A 19 -7.13 -23.88 2.45
C ALA A 19 -7.83 -23.80 3.82
N ALA A 20 -7.21 -24.32 4.88
CA ALA A 20 -7.73 -24.21 6.24
C ALA A 20 -7.83 -22.75 6.71
N VAL A 21 -6.85 -21.90 6.38
CA VAL A 21 -6.93 -20.44 6.64
C VAL A 21 -8.13 -19.82 5.93
N ALA A 22 -8.32 -20.11 4.64
CA ALA A 22 -9.45 -19.59 3.88
C ALA A 22 -10.80 -20.03 4.49
N VAL A 23 -10.91 -21.31 4.87
CA VAL A 23 -12.11 -21.85 5.54
C VAL A 23 -12.33 -21.18 6.90
N LEU A 24 -11.30 -20.99 7.72
CA LEU A 24 -11.42 -20.31 9.02
C LEU A 24 -11.90 -18.86 8.88
N VAL A 25 -11.40 -18.14 7.88
CA VAL A 25 -11.85 -16.77 7.60
C VAL A 25 -13.31 -16.75 7.15
N LEU A 26 -13.70 -17.66 6.24
CA LEU A 26 -15.09 -17.78 5.80
C LEU A 26 -16.02 -18.15 6.95
N LEU A 27 -15.64 -19.10 7.81
CA LEU A 27 -16.41 -19.47 8.99
C LEU A 27 -16.52 -18.32 9.99
N GLY A 28 -15.45 -17.54 10.19
CA GLY A 28 -15.49 -16.34 11.03
C GLY A 28 -16.46 -15.29 10.50
N PHE A 29 -16.44 -15.06 9.18
CA PHE A 29 -17.34 -14.13 8.51
C PHE A 29 -18.81 -14.59 8.57
N VAL A 30 -19.08 -15.85 8.24
CA VAL A 30 -20.43 -16.43 8.33
C VAL A 30 -20.91 -16.44 9.77
N GLY A 31 -20.05 -16.83 10.72
CA GLY A 31 -20.34 -16.80 12.15
C GLY A 31 -20.70 -15.40 12.65
N PHE A 32 -20.00 -14.36 12.18
CA PHE A 32 -20.33 -12.97 12.51
C PHE A 32 -21.77 -12.60 12.11
N TYR A 33 -22.23 -12.98 10.91
CA TYR A 33 -23.59 -12.68 10.46
C TYR A 33 -24.66 -13.55 11.14
N LEU A 34 -24.40 -14.84 11.34
CA LEU A 34 -25.37 -15.73 12.00
C LEU A 34 -25.60 -15.36 13.46
N LEU A 35 -24.57 -14.86 14.15
CA LEU A 35 -24.65 -14.47 15.56
C LEU A 35 -25.15 -13.03 15.78
N ALA A 36 -25.64 -12.36 14.74
CA ALA A 36 -26.21 -11.01 14.85
C ALA A 36 -27.33 -10.90 15.88
N ALA A 37 -28.14 -11.96 16.03
CA ALA A 37 -29.21 -12.02 17.01
C ALA A 37 -28.73 -12.07 18.48
N HIS A 38 -27.48 -12.46 18.74
CA HIS A 38 -26.94 -12.64 20.09
C HIS A 38 -26.16 -11.39 20.61
N GLY A 39 -26.17 -10.30 19.84
CA GLY A 39 -25.58 -9.02 20.21
C GLY A 39 -24.14 -8.83 19.71
N ALA A 40 -23.75 -7.56 19.58
CA ALA A 40 -22.51 -7.14 18.92
C ALA A 40 -21.23 -7.74 19.54
N TRP A 41 -21.15 -7.82 20.87
CA TRP A 41 -19.97 -8.34 21.57
C TRP A 41 -19.62 -9.77 21.17
N VAL A 42 -20.63 -10.63 21.04
CA VAL A 42 -20.41 -12.05 20.70
C VAL A 42 -19.97 -12.18 19.23
N GLN A 43 -20.54 -11.37 18.33
CA GLN A 43 -20.13 -11.34 16.91
C GLN A 43 -18.65 -11.00 16.76
N TRP A 44 -18.22 -9.90 17.41
CA TRP A 44 -16.83 -9.45 17.37
C TRP A 44 -15.88 -10.47 18.02
N ALA A 45 -16.28 -11.09 19.13
CA ALA A 45 -15.48 -12.12 19.78
C ALA A 45 -15.24 -13.33 18.85
N VAL A 46 -16.27 -13.85 18.19
CA VAL A 46 -16.15 -14.98 17.26
C VAL A 46 -15.26 -14.62 16.07
N LEU A 47 -15.44 -13.42 15.50
CA LEU A 47 -14.61 -12.95 14.40
C LEU A 47 -13.14 -12.84 14.81
N LEU A 48 -12.86 -12.25 15.97
CA LEU A 48 -11.49 -12.09 16.48
C LEU A 48 -10.83 -13.45 16.75
N VAL A 49 -11.55 -14.41 17.34
CA VAL A 49 -11.04 -15.77 17.56
C VAL A 49 -10.76 -16.48 16.23
N ALA A 50 -11.67 -16.38 15.25
CA ALA A 50 -11.48 -16.98 13.93
C ALA A 50 -10.28 -16.36 13.19
N VAL A 51 -10.11 -15.04 13.26
CA VAL A 51 -8.95 -14.34 12.69
C VAL A 51 -7.67 -14.75 13.40
N ALA A 52 -7.66 -14.83 14.73
CA ALA A 52 -6.49 -15.28 15.49
C ALA A 52 -6.09 -16.71 15.12
N ALA A 53 -7.06 -17.62 14.99
CA ALA A 53 -6.83 -18.99 14.55
C ALA A 53 -6.29 -19.04 13.12
N ALA A 54 -6.86 -18.26 12.20
CA ALA A 54 -6.40 -18.16 10.81
C ALA A 54 -4.96 -17.63 10.72
N LEU A 55 -4.62 -16.58 11.49
CA LEU A 55 -3.25 -16.07 11.58
C LEU A 55 -2.29 -17.09 12.18
N GLY A 56 -2.71 -17.83 13.21
CA GLY A 56 -1.92 -18.90 13.81
C GLY A 56 -1.59 -20.01 12.81
N VAL A 57 -2.59 -20.53 12.09
CA VAL A 57 -2.38 -21.55 11.06
C VAL A 57 -1.54 -21.01 9.91
N GLY A 58 -1.84 -19.79 9.44
CA GLY A 58 -1.13 -19.12 8.35
C GLY A 58 0.35 -18.89 8.66
N ALA A 59 0.70 -18.51 9.89
CA ALA A 59 2.08 -18.35 10.33
C ALA A 59 2.89 -19.66 10.33
N THR A 60 2.23 -20.82 10.44
CA THR A 60 2.91 -22.14 10.35
C THR A 60 3.07 -22.66 8.92
N ALA A 61 2.45 -22.00 7.93
CA ALA A 61 2.61 -22.36 6.53
C ALA A 61 3.92 -21.77 5.99
N THR A 62 4.61 -22.50 5.10
CA THR A 62 5.84 -22.04 4.44
C THR A 62 5.74 -20.61 3.87
N PRO A 63 4.69 -20.20 3.14
CA PRO A 63 4.55 -18.81 2.68
C PRO A 63 4.39 -17.80 3.82
N GLY A 64 3.70 -18.15 4.92
CA GLY A 64 3.55 -17.27 6.08
C GLY A 64 4.88 -17.03 6.79
N GLN A 65 5.70 -18.08 6.97
CA GLN A 65 7.03 -17.95 7.53
C GLN A 65 7.96 -17.09 6.66
N ARG A 66 7.88 -17.24 5.33
CA ARG A 66 8.64 -16.40 4.39
C ARG A 66 8.26 -14.93 4.49
N LEU A 67 6.97 -14.61 4.60
CA LEU A 67 6.49 -13.24 4.79
C LEU A 67 6.99 -12.63 6.10
N ILE A 68 6.97 -13.40 7.19
CA ILE A 68 7.49 -12.95 8.49
C ILE A 68 9.01 -12.72 8.40
N GLY A 69 9.75 -13.63 7.76
CA GLY A 69 11.19 -13.48 7.50
C GLY A 69 11.49 -12.23 6.69
N PHE A 70 10.79 -12.04 5.58
CA PHE A 70 10.90 -10.85 4.74
C PHE A 70 10.61 -9.56 5.51
N GLY A 71 9.57 -9.53 6.34
CA GLY A 71 9.26 -8.36 7.18
C GLY A 71 10.40 -8.03 8.16
N ARG A 72 11.02 -9.04 8.77
CA ARG A 72 12.17 -8.84 9.66
C ARG A 72 13.37 -8.28 8.89
N ASP A 73 13.61 -8.76 7.69
CA ASP A 73 14.72 -8.29 6.86
C ASP A 73 14.45 -6.89 6.28
N ALA A 74 13.21 -6.58 5.89
CA ALA A 74 12.78 -5.25 5.48
C ALA A 74 12.98 -4.23 6.61
N VAL A 75 12.68 -4.58 7.86
CA VAL A 75 12.94 -3.71 9.03
C VAL A 75 14.43 -3.50 9.24
N LYS A 76 15.27 -4.53 9.07
CA LYS A 76 16.73 -4.37 9.16
C LYS A 76 17.24 -3.44 8.06
N GLU A 77 16.71 -3.55 6.84
CA GLU A 77 17.12 -2.71 5.72
C GLU A 77 16.61 -1.27 5.89
N ALA A 78 15.38 -1.09 6.36
CA ALA A 78 14.83 0.23 6.69
C ALA A 78 15.65 0.96 7.77
N LYS A 79 16.29 0.23 8.70
CA LYS A 79 17.22 0.79 9.68
C LYS A 79 18.55 1.25 9.08
N LYS A 80 18.93 0.72 7.91
CA LYS A 80 20.12 1.18 7.17
C LYS A 80 19.83 2.45 6.35
N VAL A 81 18.55 2.80 6.15
CA VAL A 81 18.17 4.03 5.46
C VAL A 81 18.57 5.21 6.33
N VAL A 82 19.58 5.94 5.87
CA VAL A 82 19.96 7.22 6.45
C VAL A 82 18.92 8.26 6.08
N TRP A 83 18.10 8.64 7.04
CA TRP A 83 17.11 9.69 6.84
C TRP A 83 17.81 11.04 6.72
N PRO A 84 17.43 11.87 5.74
CA PRO A 84 18.06 13.15 5.52
C PRO A 84 17.92 14.03 6.76
N THR A 85 18.95 14.84 7.01
CA THR A 85 18.86 15.82 8.10
C THR A 85 17.77 16.84 7.78
N ARG A 86 17.23 17.52 8.81
CA ARG A 86 16.22 18.59 8.58
C ARG A 86 16.69 19.65 7.58
N LYS A 87 18.00 19.91 7.54
CA LYS A 87 18.61 20.87 6.60
C LYS A 87 18.58 20.33 5.16
N GLU A 88 18.98 19.08 4.94
CA GLU A 88 18.93 18.44 3.62
C GLU A 88 17.50 18.32 3.09
N ALA A 89 16.56 17.90 3.95
CA ALA A 89 15.15 17.79 3.57
C ALA A 89 14.57 19.16 3.15
N MET A 90 14.88 20.22 3.91
CA MET A 90 14.49 21.59 3.55
C MET A 90 15.17 22.07 2.27
N GLN A 91 16.42 21.70 2.03
CA GLN A 91 17.15 22.06 0.82
C GLN A 91 16.53 21.41 -0.43
N VAL A 92 16.25 20.10 -0.38
CA VAL A 92 15.58 19.39 -1.48
C VAL A 92 14.18 19.94 -1.71
N THR A 93 13.42 20.21 -0.63
CA THR A 93 12.10 20.86 -0.73
C THR A 93 12.19 22.24 -1.37
N GLY A 94 13.20 23.03 -1.00
CA GLY A 94 13.47 24.35 -1.58
C GLY A 94 13.77 24.29 -3.07
N TYR A 95 14.56 23.30 -3.53
CA TYR A 95 14.80 23.10 -4.96
C TYR A 95 13.52 22.78 -5.73
N VAL A 96 12.69 21.86 -5.20
CA VAL A 96 11.40 21.52 -5.82
C VAL A 96 10.48 22.75 -5.85
N PHE A 97 10.42 23.51 -4.75
CA PHE A 97 9.60 24.71 -4.67
C PHE A 97 10.04 25.77 -5.68
N ALA A 98 11.34 26.04 -5.80
CA ALA A 98 11.88 26.98 -6.78
C ALA A 98 11.54 26.53 -8.21
N PHE A 99 11.68 25.24 -8.52
CA PHE A 99 11.31 24.69 -9.82
C PHE A 99 9.83 24.89 -10.14
N VAL A 100 8.94 24.62 -9.19
CA VAL A 100 7.49 24.81 -9.36
C VAL A 100 7.15 26.28 -9.57
N VAL A 101 7.78 27.21 -8.84
CA VAL A 101 7.56 28.65 -9.01
C VAL A 101 7.98 29.11 -10.41
N VAL A 102 9.14 28.66 -10.91
CA VAL A 102 9.59 28.98 -12.27
C VAL A 102 8.59 28.47 -13.31
N MET A 103 8.12 27.23 -13.14
CA MET A 103 7.12 26.67 -14.05
C MET A 103 5.78 27.41 -14.01
N ALA A 104 5.32 27.78 -12.80
CA ALA A 104 4.09 28.55 -12.63
C ALA A 104 4.20 29.92 -13.31
N LEU A 105 5.33 30.62 -13.17
CA LEU A 105 5.57 31.90 -13.84
C LEU A 105 5.64 31.74 -15.37
N PHE A 106 6.29 30.69 -15.86
CA PHE A 106 6.37 30.41 -17.29
C PHE A 106 4.98 30.12 -17.90
N LEU A 107 4.18 29.29 -17.24
CA LEU A 107 2.81 29.00 -17.68
C LEU A 107 1.95 30.26 -17.62
N TRP A 108 2.02 31.02 -16.52
CA TRP A 108 1.30 32.28 -16.40
C TRP A 108 1.66 33.28 -17.50
N LEU A 109 2.94 33.42 -17.84
CA LEU A 109 3.39 34.28 -18.94
C LEU A 109 2.85 33.80 -20.28
N THR A 110 2.88 32.48 -20.51
CA THR A 110 2.37 31.86 -21.73
C THR A 110 0.87 32.09 -21.86
N ASP A 111 0.11 31.89 -20.78
CA ASP A 111 -1.33 32.15 -20.75
C ASP A 111 -1.64 33.62 -21.04
N LYS A 112 -0.87 34.56 -20.47
CA LYS A 112 -1.04 36.00 -20.75
C LYS A 112 -0.66 36.37 -22.18
N LEU A 113 0.36 35.74 -22.74
CA LEU A 113 0.74 35.95 -24.14
C LEU A 113 -0.33 35.39 -25.08
N LEU A 114 -0.87 34.21 -24.79
CA LEU A 114 -1.98 33.62 -25.53
C LEU A 114 -3.26 34.45 -25.41
N GLU A 115 -3.60 34.93 -24.20
CA GLU A 115 -4.70 35.87 -23.96
C GLU A 115 -4.55 37.11 -24.85
N TRP A 116 -3.37 37.74 -24.83
CA TRP A 116 -3.10 38.92 -25.63
C TRP A 116 -3.20 38.66 -27.15
N VAL A 117 -2.64 37.55 -27.63
CA VAL A 117 -2.70 37.19 -29.07
C VAL A 117 -4.13 36.87 -29.49
N LEU A 118 -4.84 36.05 -28.73
CA LEU A 118 -6.19 35.61 -29.07
C LEU A 118 -7.19 36.77 -29.00
N TYR A 119 -7.23 37.52 -27.90
CA TYR A 119 -8.18 38.63 -27.74
C TYR A 119 -7.79 39.86 -28.56
N GLY A 120 -6.49 40.19 -28.61
CA GLY A 120 -5.99 41.37 -29.30
C GLY A 120 -5.96 41.25 -30.82
N LEU A 121 -5.56 40.07 -31.36
CA LEU A 121 -5.38 39.91 -32.81
C LEU A 121 -6.55 39.20 -33.49
N ILE A 122 -7.13 38.17 -32.86
CA ILE A 122 -8.13 37.31 -33.49
C ILE A 122 -9.56 37.76 -33.15
N LEU A 123 -9.85 38.08 -31.90
CA LEU A 123 -11.21 38.43 -31.47
C LEU A 123 -11.54 39.93 -31.60
N GLY A 124 -10.52 40.80 -31.68
CA GLY A 124 -10.68 42.23 -31.96
C GLY A 124 -11.53 43.00 -30.93
N TRP A 125 -11.70 42.47 -29.73
CA TRP A 125 -12.49 43.10 -28.67
C TRP A 125 -11.54 43.86 -27.73
N ARG A 126 -11.78 45.17 -27.59
CA ARG A 126 -11.05 46.10 -26.72
C ARG A 126 -11.01 45.67 -25.26
#